data_AF-A0A968LN70-F1
#
_entry.id   AF-A0A968LN70-F1
#
_cell.length_a   1.000
_cell.length_b   1.000
_cell.length_c   1.000
_cell.angle_alpha   90.00
_cell.angle_beta   90.00
_cell.angle_gamma   90.00
#
_symmetry.space_group_name_H-M   'P 1'
#
loop_
_entity.id
_entity.type
_entity.pdbx_description
1 polymer ?
#
loop_
_entity_poly.entity_id
_entity_poly.type
_entity_poly.pdbx_seq_one_letter_code
_entity_poly.pdbx_strand_id
1 'polypeptide(L)'
;MPRSRSPRRRLSHSGAEPRLSHSGAEPRLSLQRPLERAIGQGHPWIYRDALAGELPEPGVVVTVLDRQGRFLARGLAERGPIGVRVFTTRDR
;
A
#
# COMPACT_ATOMS: atom_id res chain seq x y z
N MET A 1 30.77 -2.91 46.97
CA MET A 1 29.61 -2.88 46.05
C MET A 1 30.10 -2.80 44.61
N PRO A 2 29.98 -3.84 43.77
CA PRO A 2 30.35 -3.75 42.36
C PRO A 2 29.16 -3.30 41.49
N ARG A 3 29.42 -2.36 40.57
CA ARG A 3 28.45 -1.80 39.62
C ARG A 3 28.21 -2.81 38.49
N SER A 4 26.95 -3.25 38.34
CA SER A 4 26.53 -4.14 37.27
C SER A 4 26.51 -3.40 35.93
N ARG A 5 27.34 -3.84 34.97
CA ARG A 5 27.33 -3.36 33.57
C ARG A 5 26.33 -4.21 32.78
N SER A 6 25.21 -3.61 32.39
CA SER A 6 24.24 -4.22 31.47
C SER A 6 24.85 -4.42 30.07
N PRO A 7 24.66 -5.56 29.41
CA PRO A 7 25.12 -5.74 28.04
C PRO A 7 24.16 -5.05 27.07
N ARG A 8 24.72 -4.25 26.14
CA ARG A 8 23.96 -3.66 25.03
C ARG A 8 23.46 -4.78 24.12
N ARG A 9 22.15 -5.01 24.14
CA ARG A 9 21.45 -5.94 23.24
C ARG A 9 21.61 -5.44 21.80
N ARG A 10 22.44 -6.14 21.02
CA ARG A 10 22.62 -5.89 19.58
C ARG A 10 21.32 -6.33 18.90
N LEU A 11 20.56 -5.38 18.36
CA LEU A 11 19.39 -5.67 17.53
C LEU A 11 19.89 -6.33 16.25
N SER A 12 19.76 -7.65 16.18
CA SER A 12 19.89 -8.45 14.98
C SER A 12 18.83 -7.98 13.98
N HIS A 13 19.27 -7.22 12.97
CA HIS A 13 18.49 -7.03 11.76
C HIS A 13 18.51 -8.36 11.01
N SER A 14 17.57 -9.24 11.35
CA SER A 14 17.27 -10.42 10.52
C SER A 14 16.62 -9.88 9.24
N GLY A 15 17.45 -9.63 8.23
CA GLY A 15 17.02 -9.27 6.88
C GLY A 15 16.33 -10.46 6.21
N ALA A 16 15.10 -10.73 6.62
CA ALA A 16 14.16 -11.38 5.73
C ALA A 16 13.59 -10.25 4.86
N GLU A 17 14.22 -9.98 3.72
CA GLU A 17 13.52 -9.24 2.67
C GLU A 17 12.21 -9.99 2.43
N PRO A 18 11.04 -9.34 2.57
CA PRO A 18 9.78 -10.00 2.33
C PRO A 18 9.80 -10.43 0.87
N ARG A 19 10.09 -11.71 0.63
CA ARG A 19 9.88 -12.33 -0.67
C ARG A 19 8.41 -12.13 -0.95
N LEU A 20 8.09 -11.39 -2.00
CA LEU A 20 6.71 -11.21 -2.46
C LEU A 20 6.16 -12.60 -2.81
N SER A 21 5.54 -13.25 -1.83
CA SER A 21 4.86 -14.53 -2.00
C SER A 21 3.56 -14.25 -2.75
N HIS A 22 3.56 -14.41 -4.07
CA HIS A 22 2.42 -14.15 -4.95
C HIS A 22 1.39 -15.29 -4.96
N SER A 23 1.23 -16.06 -3.89
CA SER A 23 0.28 -17.18 -3.84
C SER A 23 -1.12 -16.78 -3.33
N GLY A 24 -1.49 -15.51 -3.42
CA GLY A 24 -2.84 -15.00 -3.13
C GLY A 24 -3.31 -14.06 -4.24
N ALA A 25 -4.62 -13.97 -4.44
CA ALA A 25 -5.20 -12.99 -5.36
C ALA A 25 -4.72 -11.57 -4.98
N GLU A 26 -4.31 -10.77 -5.97
CA GLU A 26 -3.86 -9.38 -5.76
C GLU A 26 -4.96 -8.60 -5.02
N PRO A 27 -4.66 -7.95 -3.88
CA PRO A 27 -5.65 -7.19 -3.12
C PRO A 27 -6.32 -6.12 -3.97
N ARG A 28 -7.63 -5.94 -3.79
CA ARG A 28 -8.44 -4.96 -4.50
C ARG A 28 -9.02 -3.94 -3.54
N LEU A 29 -8.95 -2.67 -3.90
CA LEU A 29 -9.55 -1.56 -3.17
C LEU A 29 -10.49 -0.82 -4.09
N SER A 30 -11.65 -0.39 -3.59
CA SER A 30 -12.62 0.39 -4.37
C SER A 30 -12.60 1.85 -3.93
N LEU A 31 -12.76 2.77 -4.88
CA LEU A 31 -13.03 4.16 -4.56
C LEU A 31 -14.40 4.31 -3.90
N GLN A 32 -14.48 5.24 -2.94
CA GLN A 32 -15.73 5.75 -2.37
C GLN A 32 -15.98 7.22 -2.74
N ARG A 33 -15.04 7.85 -3.45
CA ARG A 33 -15.10 9.26 -3.88
C ARG A 33 -14.90 9.40 -5.40
N PRO A 34 -15.44 10.46 -6.03
CA PRO A 34 -15.38 10.68 -7.47
C PRO A 34 -13.99 11.15 -7.96
N LEU A 35 -12.95 10.32 -7.80
CA LEU A 35 -11.57 10.65 -8.18
C LEU A 35 -11.15 10.08 -9.54
N GLU A 36 -12.04 9.37 -10.24
CA GLU A 36 -11.73 8.62 -11.46
C GLU A 36 -11.08 9.51 -12.53
N ARG A 37 -11.63 10.71 -12.73
CA ARG A 37 -11.10 11.70 -13.69
C ARG A 37 -9.68 12.14 -13.34
N ALA A 38 -9.43 12.48 -12.08
CA ALA A 38 -8.13 13.00 -11.65
C ALA A 38 -7.04 11.92 -11.79
N ILE A 39 -7.35 10.69 -11.35
CA ILE A 39 -6.43 9.55 -11.47
C ILE A 39 -6.18 9.19 -12.95
N GLY A 40 -7.24 9.15 -13.77
CA GLY A 40 -7.12 8.93 -15.21
C GLY A 40 -6.29 9.99 -15.95
N GLN A 41 -6.22 11.21 -15.41
CA GLN A 41 -5.38 12.31 -15.91
C GLN A 41 -3.94 12.29 -15.36
N GLY A 42 -3.58 11.28 -14.58
CA GLY A 42 -2.21 11.08 -14.08
C GLY A 42 -1.96 11.63 -12.68
N HIS A 43 -3.00 11.99 -11.92
CA HIS A 43 -2.81 12.29 -10.50
C HIS A 43 -2.33 11.02 -9.77
N PRO A 44 -1.15 11.05 -9.12
CA PRO A 44 -0.52 9.81 -8.64
C PRO A 44 -0.97 9.39 -7.23
N TRP A 45 -1.78 10.20 -6.54
CA TRP A 45 -2.11 9.97 -5.13
C TRP A 45 -3.59 9.69 -4.96
N ILE A 46 -3.89 8.60 -4.24
CA ILE A 46 -5.24 8.33 -3.74
C ILE A 46 -5.18 8.43 -2.22
N TYR A 47 -5.96 9.35 -1.67
CA TYR A 47 -6.06 9.53 -0.24
C TYR A 47 -6.76 8.33 0.41
N ARG A 48 -6.32 7.98 1.62
CA ARG A 48 -6.86 6.84 2.38
C ARG A 48 -8.37 6.93 2.59
N ASP A 49 -8.88 8.13 2.83
CA ASP A 49 -10.31 8.39 3.06
C ASP A 49 -11.18 8.33 1.78
N ALA A 50 -10.55 8.13 0.62
CA ALA A 50 -11.22 7.90 -0.65
C ALA A 50 -11.35 6.41 -0.99
N LEU A 51 -10.78 5.51 -0.18
CA LEU A 51 -10.75 4.06 -0.41
C LEU A 51 -11.67 3.34 0.57
N ALA A 52 -12.34 2.29 0.08
CA ALA A 52 -13.15 1.39 0.89
C ALA A 52 -12.28 0.33 1.57
N GLY A 53 -12.59 0.03 2.84
CA GLY A 53 -12.01 -1.08 3.58
C GLY A 53 -10.65 -0.77 4.20
N GLU A 54 -9.99 -1.81 4.71
CA GLU A 54 -8.66 -1.70 5.30
C GLU A 54 -7.58 -1.76 4.23
N LEU A 55 -6.56 -0.92 4.38
CA LEU A 55 -5.40 -0.95 3.50
C LEU A 55 -4.51 -2.15 3.84
N PRO A 56 -3.97 -2.87 2.83
CA PRO A 56 -2.90 -3.83 3.04
C PRO A 56 -1.66 -3.20 3.66
N GLU A 57 -0.69 -4.05 4.03
CA GLU A 57 0.60 -3.55 4.52
C GLU A 57 1.29 -2.64 3.47
N PRO A 58 2.01 -1.60 3.92
CA PRO A 58 2.72 -0.70 3.02
C PRO A 58 3.68 -1.45 2.09
N GLY A 59 3.72 -1.04 0.83
CA GLY A 59 4.54 -1.68 -0.21
C GLY A 59 3.87 -2.85 -0.92
N VAL A 60 2.69 -3.30 -0.47
CA VAL A 60 1.87 -4.27 -1.22
C VAL A 60 1.29 -3.61 -2.47
N VAL A 61 1.38 -4.31 -3.61
CA VAL A 61 0.73 -3.91 -4.85
C VAL A 61 -0.77 -4.16 -4.72
N VAL A 62 -1.57 -3.16 -5.11
CA VAL A 62 -3.03 -3.21 -5.06
C VAL A 62 -3.62 -2.79 -6.40
N THR A 63 -4.71 -3.45 -6.77
CA THR A 63 -5.60 -3.01 -7.84
C THR A 63 -6.66 -2.09 -7.26
N VAL A 64 -6.77 -0.89 -7.82
CA VAL A 64 -7.80 0.08 -7.46
C VAL A 64 -8.93 0.02 -8.48
N LEU A 65 -10.14 -0.11 -7.98
CA LEU A 65 -11.38 -0.09 -8.74
C LEU A 65 -12.09 1.25 -8.60
N ASP A 66 -12.77 1.68 -9.66
CA ASP A 66 -13.69 2.81 -9.59
C ASP A 66 -14.95 2.46 -8.77
N ARG A 67 -15.84 3.43 -8.60
CA ARG A 67 -17.10 3.25 -7.87
C ARG A 67 -18.08 2.29 -8.55
N GLN A 68 -17.84 1.91 -9.80
CA GLN A 68 -18.60 0.92 -10.57
C GLN A 68 -17.95 -0.46 -10.56
N GLY A 69 -16.84 -0.63 -9.82
CA GLY A 69 -16.10 -1.89 -9.74
C GLY A 69 -15.22 -2.19 -10.95
N ARG A 70 -14.97 -1.21 -11.83
CA ARG A 70 -14.09 -1.36 -13.00
C ARG A 70 -12.66 -1.02 -12.62
N PHE A 71 -11.70 -1.61 -13.33
CA PHE A 71 -10.29 -1.26 -13.17
C PHE A 71 -10.08 0.25 -13.35
N LEU A 72 -9.40 0.88 -12.39
CA LEU A 72 -8.98 2.28 -12.47
C LEU A 72 -7.47 2.42 -12.53
N ALA A 73 -6.75 1.73 -11.63
CA ALA A 73 -5.30 1.87 -11.50
C ALA A 73 -4.66 0.69 -10.77
N ARG A 74 -3.33 0.58 -10.88
CA ARG A 74 -2.49 -0.17 -9.93
C ARG A 74 -1.56 0.78 -9.19
N GLY A 75 -1.28 0.44 -7.94
CA GLY A 75 -0.45 1.25 -7.05
C GLY A 75 0.13 0.47 -5.88
N LEU A 76 0.90 1.16 -5.06
CA LEU A 76 1.46 0.65 -3.81
C LEU A 76 0.68 1.18 -2.62
N ALA A 77 0.32 0.30 -1.69
CA ALA A 77 -0.28 0.68 -0.41
C ALA A 77 0.71 1.47 0.46
N GLU A 78 0.19 2.41 1.24
CA GLU A 78 0.97 3.36 2.05
C GLU A 78 0.36 3.54 3.46
N ARG A 79 1.19 3.85 4.47
CA ARG A 79 0.75 4.01 5.87
C ARG A 79 0.18 5.41 6.19
N GLY A 80 0.36 6.38 5.30
CA GLY A 80 0.03 7.80 5.55
C GLY A 80 -1.35 8.25 5.07
N PRO A 81 -1.55 9.58 4.95
CA PRO A 81 -2.77 10.17 4.37
C PRO A 81 -2.99 9.76 2.91
N ILE A 82 -1.89 9.56 2.18
CA ILE A 82 -1.91 8.87 0.89
C ILE A 82 -2.06 7.38 1.20
N GLY A 83 -3.17 6.78 0.79
CA GLY A 83 -3.43 5.35 0.97
C GLY A 83 -2.83 4.51 -0.15
N VAL A 84 -2.81 5.03 -1.38
CA VAL A 84 -2.21 4.37 -2.54
C VAL A 84 -1.44 5.37 -3.41
N ARG A 85 -0.21 5.00 -3.78
CA ARG A 85 0.57 5.71 -4.81
C ARG A 85 0.44 4.96 -6.14
N VAL A 86 -0.21 5.58 -7.11
CA VAL A 86 -0.49 5.01 -8.44
C VAL A 86 0.78 5.02 -9.29
N PHE A 87 1.06 3.91 -9.97
CA PHE A 87 2.14 3.81 -10.95
C PHE A 87 1.64 3.47 -12.37
N THR A 88 0.41 2.97 -12.53
CA THR A 88 -0.21 2.78 -13.86
C THR A 88 -1.74 2.87 -13.79
N THR A 89 -2.34 3.37 -14.86
CA THR A 89 -3.80 3.37 -15.12
C THR A 89 -4.16 2.46 -16.29
N ARG A 90 -3.20 1.66 -16.78
CA ARG A 90 -3.40 0.71 -17.87
C ARG A 90 -3.57 -0.69 -17.30
N ASP A 91 -4.64 -1.35 -17.70
CA ASP A 91 -4.85 -2.78 -17.47
C ASP A 91 -4.25 -3.54 -18.65
N ARG A 92 -3.08 -4.15 -18.45
CA ARG A 92 -2.36 -4.93 -19.47
C ARG A 92 -1.77 -6.17 -18.83
#